data_AF-U5H4H0-F1
#
_entry.id   AF-U5H4H0-F1
#
_cell.length_a   1.000
_cell.length_b   1.000
_cell.length_c   1.000
_cell.angle_alpha   90.00
_cell.angle_beta   90.00
_cell.angle_gamma   90.00
#
_symmetry.space_group_name_H-M   'P 1'
#
loop_
_entity.id
_entity.type
_entity.pdbx_description
1 polymer ?
#
loop_
_entity_poly.entity_id
_entity_poly.type
_entity_poly.pdbx_seq_one_letter_code
_entity_poly.pdbx_strand_id
1 'polypeptide(L)'
;MAHVTAQEASRIISHMNADHAPSLSHYLEHFAHAPARVAALAPRIIEFSTDEMAIEYGPQVQRRTWHYTFDPPMYAGQARKRLEAMHSEARKQLGLVSVALSDKVAELESPNGQAEVEIGLESDVTIDDVRLPTLTLVITLVLTLMQIFVLLAPNTTVINFLPWLKPLVVRGLNALGYVPTADRVALGIKLALLGPLFGAHTLEIFFSLNPLLKRYNVQNPTARALYTVLTFFGGFPIWTALKARGEKLEHKLNEGPKTVFFWAPVFKWGLVVAGLKDLSRPADKISIPQNLALTATGLIWVRYSFVITPVNYSLAAVNAFVGATGIASLSRAFAWKYMTPEEQMKVRAERAAQEAKNAALKLKDQAVDKIKA
;
A
#
# COMPACT_ATOMS: atom_id res chain seq x y z
N MET A 1 18.03 -24.97 18.22
CA MET A 1 17.46 -24.14 17.12
C MET A 1 18.50 -24.07 16.01
N ALA A 2 18.12 -23.87 14.75
CA ALA A 2 19.10 -23.82 13.66
C ALA A 2 19.91 -22.52 13.73
N HIS A 3 21.24 -22.62 13.62
CA HIS A 3 22.11 -21.44 13.52
C HIS A 3 21.85 -20.69 12.20
N VAL A 4 22.10 -19.38 12.22
CA VAL A 4 21.99 -18.54 11.03
C VAL A 4 23.02 -19.01 10.01
N THR A 5 22.55 -19.35 8.82
CA THR A 5 23.43 -19.80 7.73
C THR A 5 24.13 -18.62 7.06
N ALA A 6 25.27 -18.83 6.41
CA ALA A 6 25.96 -17.77 5.66
C ALA A 6 25.07 -17.13 4.57
N GLN A 7 24.19 -17.92 3.95
CA GLN A 7 23.23 -17.42 2.97
C GLN A 7 22.16 -16.52 3.61
N GLU A 8 21.66 -16.90 4.78
CA GLU A 8 20.69 -16.11 5.54
C GLU A 8 21.31 -14.81 6.07
N ALA A 9 22.52 -14.90 6.64
CA ALA A 9 23.30 -13.73 7.06
C ALA A 9 23.52 -12.76 5.89
N SER A 10 23.91 -13.26 4.71
CA SER A 10 24.10 -12.42 3.51
C SER A 10 22.81 -11.72 3.08
N ARG A 11 21.66 -12.41 3.14
CA ARG A 11 20.35 -11.79 2.86
C ARG A 11 19.99 -10.70 3.87
N ILE A 12 20.20 -10.96 5.16
CA ILE A 12 19.94 -10.00 6.24
C ILE A 12 20.82 -8.76 6.05
N ILE A 13 22.13 -8.95 5.85
CA ILE A 13 23.08 -7.87 5.63
C ILE A 13 22.69 -7.04 4.40
N SER A 14 22.39 -7.70 3.28
CA SER A 14 22.01 -7.01 2.05
C SER A 14 20.75 -6.16 2.22
N HIS A 15 19.72 -6.70 2.87
CA HIS A 15 18.46 -5.98 3.09
C HIS A 15 18.63 -4.83 4.09
N MET A 16 19.29 -5.08 5.23
CA MET A 16 19.52 -4.06 6.26
C MET A 16 20.35 -2.88 5.74
N ASN A 17 21.33 -3.15 4.88
CA ASN A 17 22.18 -2.11 4.31
C ASN A 17 21.51 -1.33 3.18
N ALA A 18 20.55 -1.92 2.48
CA ALA A 18 19.80 -1.24 1.42
C ALA A 18 18.75 -0.28 2.02
N ASP A 19 17.96 -0.77 2.97
CA ASP A 19 16.67 -0.13 3.28
C ASP A 19 16.60 0.39 4.73
N HIS A 20 17.49 -0.06 5.63
CA HIS A 20 17.37 0.16 7.08
C HIS A 20 18.46 1.06 7.68
N ALA A 21 19.08 1.93 6.90
CA ALA A 21 20.11 2.86 7.39
C ALA A 21 19.67 3.72 8.63
N PRO A 22 18.42 4.23 8.72
CA PRO A 22 17.95 4.92 9.92
C PRO A 22 17.90 4.01 11.15
N SER A 23 17.51 2.74 10.98
CA SER A 23 17.47 1.75 12.05
C SER A 23 18.87 1.47 12.59
N LEU A 24 19.85 1.32 11.70
CA LEU A 24 21.25 1.15 12.09
C LEU A 24 21.80 2.38 12.83
N SER A 25 21.43 3.61 12.42
CA SER A 25 21.79 4.83 13.16
C SER A 25 21.22 4.81 14.58
N HIS A 26 19.95 4.48 14.75
CA HIS A 26 19.33 4.40 16.07
C HIS A 26 19.96 3.30 16.95
N TYR A 27 20.35 2.17 16.35
CA TYR A 27 21.08 1.13 17.08
C TYR A 27 22.40 1.67 17.64
N LEU A 28 23.15 2.38 16.80
CA LEU A 28 24.43 2.98 17.18
C LEU A 28 24.26 4.09 18.22
N GLU A 29 23.24 4.93 18.11
CA GLU A 29 22.95 5.99 19.08
C GLU A 29 22.56 5.42 20.44
N HIS A 30 21.68 4.43 20.45
CA HIS A 30 21.16 3.88 21.70
C HIS A 30 22.10 2.85 22.32
N PHE A 31 22.48 1.80 21.59
CA PHE A 31 23.24 0.66 22.11
C PHE A 31 24.76 0.85 22.04
N ALA A 32 25.27 1.60 21.05
CA ALA A 32 26.70 1.92 20.95
C ALA A 32 27.07 3.27 21.59
N HIS A 33 26.08 4.03 22.09
CA HIS A 33 26.24 5.40 22.61
C HIS A 33 27.01 6.33 21.66
N ALA A 34 26.89 6.10 20.35
CA ALA A 34 27.53 6.93 19.34
C ALA A 34 26.83 8.29 19.24
N PRO A 35 27.55 9.41 19.06
CA PRO A 35 26.92 10.69 18.78
C PRO A 35 26.06 10.61 17.51
N ALA A 36 24.82 11.12 17.55
CA ALA A 36 23.87 11.04 16.44
C ALA A 36 24.45 11.46 15.08
N ARG A 37 25.25 12.55 15.09
CA ARG A 37 25.92 13.04 13.86
C ARG A 37 26.92 12.06 13.27
N VAL A 38 27.50 11.17 14.07
CA VAL A 38 28.47 10.16 13.65
C VAL A 38 27.78 8.84 13.31
N ALA A 39 26.75 8.47 14.08
CA ALA A 39 25.93 7.28 13.83
C ALA A 39 25.21 7.31 12.47
N ALA A 40 24.76 8.51 12.04
CA ALA A 40 24.09 8.70 10.76
C ALA A 40 25.03 8.63 9.54
N LEU A 41 26.35 8.58 9.73
CA LEU A 41 27.32 8.58 8.62
C LEU A 41 27.52 7.18 8.06
N ALA A 42 26.71 6.85 7.05
CA ALA A 42 26.78 5.61 6.27
C ALA A 42 26.90 4.34 7.14
N PRO A 43 25.97 4.09 8.09
CA PRO A 43 25.99 2.87 8.88
C PRO A 43 25.68 1.67 7.99
N ARG A 44 26.44 0.57 8.15
CA ARG A 44 26.21 -0.70 7.45
C ARG A 44 26.61 -1.88 8.30
N ILE A 45 25.84 -2.96 8.25
CA ILE A 45 26.25 -4.25 8.80
C ILE A 45 27.35 -4.84 7.92
N ILE A 46 28.43 -5.30 8.53
CA ILE A 46 29.53 -6.00 7.86
C ILE A 46 29.60 -7.48 8.20
N GLU A 47 29.06 -7.86 9.36
CA GLU A 47 29.04 -9.24 9.84
C GLU A 47 27.74 -9.50 10.59
N PHE A 48 27.19 -10.70 10.41
CA PHE A 48 25.96 -11.15 11.06
C PHE A 48 26.02 -12.66 11.28
N SER A 49 25.85 -13.08 12.53
CA SER A 49 25.88 -14.48 12.95
C SER A 49 24.77 -14.76 13.97
N THR A 50 24.76 -15.97 14.52
CA THR A 50 23.81 -16.31 15.59
C THR A 50 24.09 -15.54 16.88
N ASP A 51 25.34 -15.24 17.17
CA ASP A 51 25.72 -14.66 18.46
C ASP A 51 26.02 -13.17 18.35
N GLU A 52 26.29 -12.67 17.14
CA GLU A 52 26.84 -11.33 16.97
C GLU A 52 26.42 -10.64 15.66
N MET A 53 26.33 -9.30 15.73
CA MET A 53 26.21 -8.42 14.57
C MET A 53 27.24 -7.29 14.67
N ALA A 54 27.97 -7.02 13.59
CA ALA A 54 28.91 -5.92 13.51
C ALA A 54 28.41 -4.83 12.56
N ILE A 55 28.32 -3.59 13.05
CA ILE A 55 27.92 -2.40 12.30
C ILE A 55 29.11 -1.47 12.16
N GLU A 56 29.45 -1.13 10.93
CA GLU A 56 30.47 -0.16 10.59
C GLU A 56 29.83 1.21 10.29
N TYR A 57 30.36 2.30 10.85
CA TYR A 57 29.79 3.66 10.78
C TYR A 57 30.87 4.74 10.85
N GLY A 58 30.52 5.97 10.48
CA GLY A 58 31.43 7.13 10.52
C GLY A 58 31.98 7.55 9.15
N PRO A 59 32.79 8.63 9.11
CA PRO A 59 33.35 9.20 7.88
C PRO A 59 34.14 8.17 7.06
N GLN A 60 34.13 8.29 5.73
CA GLN A 60 34.83 7.34 4.83
C GLN A 60 36.32 7.20 5.13
N VAL A 61 36.96 8.25 5.64
CA VAL A 61 38.40 8.28 5.97
C VAL A 61 38.69 7.64 7.34
N GLN A 62 37.69 7.54 8.22
CA GLN A 62 37.84 7.00 9.58
C GLN A 62 36.58 6.25 10.02
N ARG A 63 36.44 5.03 9.51
CA ARG A 63 35.35 4.11 9.84
C ARG A 63 35.55 3.51 11.23
N ARG A 64 34.46 3.31 11.97
CA ARG A 64 34.42 2.63 13.26
C ARG A 64 33.53 1.41 13.13
N THR A 65 33.87 0.33 13.84
CA THR A 65 33.04 -0.88 13.91
C THR A 65 32.55 -1.04 15.34
N TRP A 66 31.25 -1.26 15.48
CA TRP A 66 30.63 -1.63 16.73
C TRP A 66 30.06 -3.05 16.63
N HIS A 67 30.31 -3.83 17.68
CA HIS A 67 29.92 -5.22 17.79
C HIS A 67 28.79 -5.34 18.81
N TYR A 68 27.72 -6.02 18.42
CA TYR A 68 26.55 -6.28 19.26
C TYR A 68 26.39 -7.78 19.47
N THR A 69 26.47 -8.22 20.72
CA THR A 69 26.25 -9.61 21.09
C THR A 69 24.78 -9.83 21.40
N PHE A 70 24.16 -10.81 20.73
CA PHE A 70 22.76 -11.17 20.95
C PHE A 70 22.61 -12.01 22.22
N ASP A 71 21.87 -11.49 23.20
CA ASP A 71 21.46 -12.24 24.39
C ASP A 71 19.91 -12.27 24.51
N PRO A 72 19.25 -13.43 24.35
CA PRO A 72 19.82 -14.73 23.98
C PRO A 72 20.32 -14.76 22.51
N PRO A 73 21.06 -15.79 22.06
CA PRO A 73 21.48 -15.92 20.67
C PRO A 73 20.32 -15.89 19.66
N MET A 74 20.57 -15.32 18.49
CA MET A 74 19.60 -15.14 17.41
C MET A 74 19.66 -16.29 16.40
N TYR A 75 18.69 -17.18 16.46
CA TYR A 75 18.63 -18.34 15.57
C TYR A 75 17.92 -18.03 14.24
N ALA A 76 18.09 -18.92 13.26
CA ALA A 76 17.51 -18.79 11.93
C ALA A 76 16.00 -18.51 11.97
N GLY A 77 15.54 -17.58 11.12
CA GLY A 77 14.15 -17.14 11.06
C GLY A 77 13.71 -16.14 12.14
N GLN A 78 14.57 -15.80 13.12
CA GLN A 78 14.24 -14.84 14.18
C GLN A 78 14.67 -13.40 13.89
N ALA A 79 15.50 -13.19 12.85
CA ALA A 79 16.14 -11.90 12.57
C ALA A 79 15.15 -10.75 12.44
N ARG A 80 14.08 -10.94 11.66
CA ARG A 80 13.05 -9.92 11.45
C ARG A 80 12.48 -9.43 12.79
N LYS A 81 11.87 -10.34 13.54
CA LYS A 81 11.18 -10.01 14.80
C LYS A 81 12.12 -9.37 15.82
N ARG A 82 13.36 -9.86 15.91
CA ARG A 82 14.31 -9.39 16.93
C ARG A 82 14.97 -8.06 16.58
N LEU A 83 15.30 -7.83 15.32
CA LEU A 83 15.84 -6.54 14.87
C LEU A 83 14.76 -5.45 14.88
N GLU A 84 13.50 -5.79 14.57
CA GLU A 84 12.35 -4.90 14.73
C GLU A 84 12.14 -4.51 16.20
N ALA A 85 12.20 -5.48 17.12
CA ALA A 85 12.10 -5.21 18.57
C ALA A 85 13.23 -4.29 19.06
N MET A 86 14.47 -4.57 18.64
CA MET A 86 15.65 -3.74 18.93
C MET A 86 15.48 -2.31 18.39
N HIS A 87 14.81 -2.14 17.24
CA HIS A 87 14.54 -0.83 16.64
C HIS A 87 13.49 -0.03 17.41
N SER A 88 12.41 -0.69 17.79
CA SER A 88 11.36 -0.11 18.62
C SER A 88 11.91 0.34 19.97
N GLU A 89 12.77 -0.46 20.60
CA GLU A 89 13.46 -0.10 21.83
C GLU A 89 14.34 1.15 21.66
N ALA A 90 15.21 1.17 20.65
CA ALA A 90 16.07 2.31 20.39
C ALA A 90 15.26 3.60 20.17
N ARG A 91 14.18 3.55 19.38
CA ARG A 91 13.32 4.72 19.12
C ARG A 91 12.60 5.21 20.37
N LYS A 92 12.15 4.30 21.24
CA LYS A 92 11.51 4.66 22.50
C LYS A 92 12.49 5.40 23.41
N GLN A 93 13.71 4.88 23.54
CA GLN A 93 14.73 5.46 24.42
C GLN A 93 15.29 6.78 23.90
N LEU A 94 15.32 6.96 22.58
CA LEU A 94 15.68 8.23 21.94
C LEU A 94 14.54 9.26 21.93
N GLY A 95 13.35 8.93 22.47
CA GLY A 95 12.20 9.83 22.51
C GLY A 95 11.56 10.12 21.15
N LEU A 96 11.79 9.25 20.15
CA LEU A 96 11.32 9.39 18.77
C LEU A 96 9.87 8.91 18.57
N VAL A 97 9.23 8.39 19.62
CA VAL A 97 7.82 7.95 19.64
C VAL A 97 7.18 8.48 20.92
N SER A 98 5.98 9.07 20.83
CA SER A 98 5.25 9.52 22.02
C SER A 98 4.82 8.30 22.85
N VAL A 99 5.03 8.35 24.17
CA VAL A 99 4.72 7.24 25.10
C VAL A 99 3.27 6.75 24.97
N ALA A 100 2.33 7.66 24.67
CA ALA A 100 0.91 7.34 24.44
C ALA A 100 0.61 6.47 23.20
N LEU A 101 1.51 6.42 22.21
CA LEU A 101 1.41 5.50 21.07
C LEU A 101 1.96 4.11 21.41
N SER A 102 2.95 4.03 22.31
CA SER A 102 3.57 2.77 22.74
C SER A 102 2.57 1.87 23.48
N ASP A 103 1.74 2.43 24.34
CA ASP A 103 0.77 1.66 25.13
C ASP A 103 -0.35 1.10 24.24
N LYS A 104 -0.74 1.84 23.19
CA LYS A 104 -1.72 1.37 22.19
C LYS A 104 -1.16 0.28 21.28
N VAL A 105 0.13 0.32 20.94
CA VAL A 105 0.77 -0.73 20.14
C VAL A 105 0.94 -2.01 20.96
N ALA A 106 1.32 -1.90 22.24
CA ALA A 106 1.42 -3.05 23.13
C ALA A 106 0.07 -3.74 23.39
N GLU A 107 -1.03 -3.00 23.41
CA GLU A 107 -2.39 -3.54 23.53
C GLU A 107 -2.87 -4.25 22.24
N LEU A 108 -2.32 -3.89 21.08
CA LEU A 108 -2.60 -4.51 19.78
C LEU A 108 -1.76 -5.78 19.50
N GLU A 109 -0.67 -6.00 20.23
CA GLU A 109 0.23 -7.16 20.08
C GLU A 109 -0.20 -8.40 20.91
N SER A 110 -1.50 -8.60 21.13
CA SER A 110 -1.99 -9.84 21.75
C SER A 110 -1.75 -11.08 20.85
N PRO A 111 -1.56 -12.29 21.40
CA PRO A 111 -0.81 -13.37 20.74
C PRO A 111 -1.51 -14.07 19.57
N ASN A 112 -2.74 -13.67 19.23
CA ASN A 112 -3.54 -14.32 18.18
C ASN A 112 -4.20 -13.27 17.30
N GLY A 113 -3.47 -12.84 16.28
CA GLY A 113 -4.03 -11.95 15.26
C GLY A 113 -2.96 -11.55 14.28
N GLN A 114 -2.91 -12.23 13.15
CA GLN A 114 -2.29 -11.71 11.94
C GLN A 114 -2.94 -10.37 11.61
N ALA A 115 -2.30 -9.29 12.04
CA ALA A 115 -2.54 -7.95 11.55
C ALA A 115 -1.18 -7.40 11.15
N GLU A 116 -0.79 -7.69 9.90
CA GLU A 116 0.16 -6.84 9.19
C GLU A 116 -0.45 -5.43 9.19
N VAL A 117 -0.04 -4.62 10.16
CA VAL A 117 -0.09 -3.18 10.02
C VAL A 117 1.29 -2.78 9.49
N GLU A 118 1.51 -3.11 8.23
CA GLU A 118 2.59 -2.52 7.45
C GLU A 118 2.20 -1.05 7.24
N ILE A 119 2.66 -0.19 8.15
CA ILE A 119 2.56 1.25 8.02
C ILE A 119 3.54 1.61 6.89
N GLY A 120 3.02 1.61 5.67
CA GLY A 120 3.79 1.58 4.44
C GLY A 120 4.84 2.66 4.33
N LEU A 121 5.99 2.29 3.77
CA LEU A 121 7.01 3.25 3.35
C LEU A 121 8.03 2.64 2.36
N GLU A 122 7.61 1.80 1.42
CA GLU A 122 8.27 1.63 0.12
C GLU A 122 7.31 0.88 -0.79
N SER A 123 6.92 1.49 -1.90
CA SER A 123 6.17 0.75 -2.91
C SER A 123 7.18 0.01 -3.78
N ASP A 124 6.91 -1.26 -4.13
CA ASP A 124 7.71 -2.04 -5.10
C ASP A 124 7.72 -1.42 -6.52
N VAL A 125 7.05 -0.29 -6.70
CA VAL A 125 6.98 0.45 -7.95
C VAL A 125 8.23 1.28 -8.13
N THR A 126 8.89 1.07 -9.28
CA THR A 126 10.01 1.89 -9.73
C THR A 126 9.56 2.77 -10.90
N ILE A 127 9.75 4.09 -10.81
CA ILE A 127 9.50 5.04 -11.90
C ILE A 127 10.83 5.68 -12.33
N ASP A 128 11.33 5.34 -13.52
CA ASP A 128 12.64 5.80 -14.00
C ASP A 128 12.58 6.87 -15.11
N ASP A 129 11.38 7.34 -15.47
CA ASP A 129 11.17 8.31 -16.54
C ASP A 129 10.13 9.37 -16.15
N VAL A 130 10.09 10.46 -16.93
CA VAL A 130 9.11 11.54 -16.76
C VAL A 130 8.04 11.40 -17.84
N ARG A 131 6.88 10.89 -17.45
CA ARG A 131 5.67 10.89 -18.29
C ARG A 131 4.57 11.66 -17.58
N LEU A 132 4.25 12.83 -18.12
CA LEU A 132 3.22 13.71 -17.60
C LEU A 132 2.01 13.72 -18.56
N PRO A 133 0.78 13.78 -18.03
CA PRO A 133 -0.41 14.00 -18.85
C PRO A 133 -0.30 15.31 -19.64
N THR A 134 -0.84 15.35 -20.86
CA THR A 134 -0.86 16.56 -21.71
C THR A 134 -1.48 17.75 -20.97
N LEU A 135 -2.56 17.52 -20.23
CA LEU A 135 -3.21 18.56 -19.44
C LEU A 135 -2.27 19.17 -18.39
N THR A 136 -1.51 18.34 -17.67
CA THR A 136 -0.51 18.79 -16.70
C THR A 136 0.54 19.68 -17.36
N LEU A 137 1.06 19.27 -18.53
CA LEU A 137 2.05 20.05 -19.27
C LEU A 137 1.49 21.42 -19.71
N VAL A 138 0.26 21.46 -20.23
CA VAL A 138 -0.40 22.70 -20.66
C VAL A 138 -0.59 23.64 -19.47
N ILE A 139 -1.08 23.15 -18.33
CA ILE A 139 -1.27 23.97 -17.13
C ILE A 139 0.07 24.52 -16.65
N THR A 140 1.10 23.68 -16.54
CA THR A 140 2.44 24.11 -16.12
C THR A 140 3.03 25.15 -17.08
N LEU A 141 2.85 24.99 -18.39
CA LEU A 141 3.29 25.95 -19.38
C LEU A 141 2.60 27.31 -19.19
N VAL A 142 1.27 27.33 -19.03
CA VAL A 142 0.50 28.56 -18.81
C VAL A 142 0.94 29.28 -17.53
N LEU A 143 1.11 28.55 -16.42
CA LEU A 143 1.58 29.11 -15.16
C LEU A 143 2.99 29.69 -15.28
N THR A 144 3.87 29.00 -16.00
CA THR A 144 5.25 29.44 -16.22
C THR A 144 5.27 30.70 -17.09
N LEU A 145 4.48 30.75 -18.16
CA LEU A 145 4.38 31.94 -19.02
C LEU A 145 3.81 33.14 -18.25
N MET A 146 2.84 32.92 -17.36
CA MET A 146 2.30 33.97 -16.49
C MET A 146 3.37 34.51 -15.52
N GLN A 147 4.19 33.63 -14.92
CA GLN A 147 5.30 34.05 -14.06
C GLN A 147 6.37 34.85 -14.84
N ILE A 148 6.74 34.38 -16.03
CA ILE A 148 7.68 35.08 -16.93
C ILE A 148 7.12 36.45 -17.30
N PHE A 149 5.83 36.53 -17.62
CA PHE A 149 5.18 37.81 -17.92
C PHE A 149 5.30 38.78 -16.73
N VAL A 150 5.01 38.34 -15.50
CA VAL A 150 5.14 39.20 -14.30
C VAL A 150 6.60 39.65 -14.08
N LEU A 151 7.57 38.77 -14.32
CA LEU A 151 9.00 39.08 -14.19
C LEU A 151 9.46 40.12 -15.22
N LEU A 152 9.11 39.92 -16.49
CA LEU A 152 9.59 40.72 -17.62
C LEU A 152 8.73 41.95 -17.92
N ALA A 153 7.51 42.02 -17.39
CA ALA A 153 6.61 43.15 -17.61
C ALA A 153 7.26 44.48 -17.14
N PRO A 154 7.06 45.57 -17.89
CA PRO A 154 7.49 46.91 -17.49
C PRO A 154 6.93 47.29 -16.12
N ASN A 155 7.72 48.06 -15.35
CA ASN A 155 7.34 48.48 -14.00
C ASN A 155 5.99 49.21 -13.97
N THR A 156 5.69 50.02 -15.00
CA THR A 156 4.39 50.70 -15.15
C THR A 156 3.23 49.71 -15.33
N THR A 157 3.41 48.68 -16.16
CA THR A 157 2.42 47.62 -16.37
C THR A 157 2.15 46.85 -15.08
N VAL A 158 3.19 46.47 -14.35
CA VAL A 158 3.05 45.71 -13.08
C VAL A 158 2.34 46.53 -12.00
N ILE A 159 2.67 47.82 -11.88
CA ILE A 159 2.01 48.72 -10.93
C ILE A 159 0.52 48.88 -11.22
N ASN A 160 0.14 48.92 -12.51
CA ASN A 160 -1.24 49.11 -12.94
C ASN A 160 -2.06 47.80 -12.99
N PHE A 161 -1.39 46.65 -13.06
CA PHE A 161 -2.05 45.34 -13.15
C PHE A 161 -2.89 45.02 -11.91
N LEU A 162 -2.40 45.35 -10.72
CA LEU A 162 -3.10 45.15 -9.44
C LEU A 162 -3.02 46.43 -8.60
N PRO A 163 -3.88 47.43 -8.88
CA PRO A 163 -3.77 48.76 -8.29
C PRO A 163 -3.93 48.78 -6.77
N TRP A 164 -4.61 47.78 -6.19
CA TRP A 164 -4.80 47.63 -4.75
C TRP A 164 -3.54 47.14 -4.00
N LEU A 165 -2.59 46.48 -4.69
CA LEU A 165 -1.31 46.06 -4.07
C LEU A 165 -0.36 47.23 -3.86
N LYS A 166 -0.42 48.24 -4.74
CA LYS A 166 0.41 49.45 -4.66
C LYS A 166 0.39 50.11 -3.27
N PRO A 167 -0.76 50.47 -2.67
CA PRO A 167 -0.77 51.11 -1.36
C PRO A 167 -0.23 50.21 -0.24
N LEU A 168 -0.39 48.88 -0.34
CA LEU A 168 0.14 47.92 0.65
C LEU A 168 1.67 47.88 0.59
N VAL A 169 2.23 47.78 -0.62
CA VAL A 169 3.69 47.79 -0.82
C VAL A 169 4.30 49.12 -0.39
N VAL A 170 3.66 50.24 -0.70
CA VAL A 170 4.12 51.58 -0.26
C VAL A 170 4.15 51.67 1.27
N ARG A 171 3.11 51.20 1.96
CA ARG A 171 3.08 51.15 3.43
C ARG A 171 4.21 50.28 3.98
N GLY A 172 4.43 49.11 3.39
CA GLY A 172 5.52 48.20 3.78
C GLY A 172 6.90 48.82 3.59
N LEU A 173 7.16 49.45 2.45
CA LEU A 173 8.42 50.15 2.18
C LEU A 173 8.66 51.28 3.19
N ASN A 174 7.65 52.10 3.46
CA ASN A 174 7.74 53.18 4.44
C ASN A 174 8.02 52.64 5.86
N ALA A 175 7.35 51.55 6.27
CA ALA A 175 7.58 50.92 7.56
C ALA A 175 9.00 50.37 7.72
N LEU A 176 9.63 49.96 6.61
CA LEU A 176 11.02 49.50 6.55
C LEU A 176 12.03 50.65 6.34
N GLY A 177 11.58 51.91 6.29
CA GLY A 177 12.44 53.08 6.10
C GLY A 177 12.89 53.33 4.65
N TYR A 178 12.30 52.66 3.67
CA TYR A 178 12.63 52.83 2.25
C TYR A 178 11.72 53.86 1.57
N VAL A 179 12.33 54.79 0.80
CA VAL A 179 11.59 55.72 -0.05
C VAL A 179 10.89 54.96 -1.19
N PRO A 180 9.56 55.08 -1.38
CA PRO A 180 8.78 54.30 -2.34
C PRO A 180 8.88 54.88 -3.77
N THR A 181 10.00 54.65 -4.42
CA THR A 181 10.19 54.97 -5.85
C THR A 181 9.40 53.99 -6.74
N ALA A 182 9.11 54.38 -7.98
CA ALA A 182 8.38 53.52 -8.93
C ALA A 182 9.04 52.13 -9.09
N ASP A 183 10.37 52.06 -9.17
CA ASP A 183 11.10 50.79 -9.31
C ASP A 183 11.00 49.92 -8.06
N ARG A 184 11.09 50.51 -6.86
CA ARG A 184 10.96 49.76 -5.59
C ARG A 184 9.53 49.28 -5.37
N VAL A 185 8.55 50.08 -5.75
CA VAL A 185 7.13 49.69 -5.69
C VAL A 185 6.86 48.56 -6.68
N ALA A 186 7.36 48.65 -7.91
CA ALA A 186 7.23 47.57 -8.90
C ALA A 186 7.91 46.28 -8.43
N LEU A 187 9.15 46.37 -7.91
CA LEU A 187 9.86 45.22 -7.34
C LEU A 187 9.08 44.62 -6.17
N GLY A 188 8.56 45.44 -5.25
CA GLY A 188 7.75 44.98 -4.13
C GLY A 188 6.47 44.26 -4.58
N ILE A 189 5.80 44.73 -5.63
CA ILE A 189 4.65 44.03 -6.23
C ILE A 189 5.07 42.70 -6.87
N LYS A 190 6.18 42.66 -7.63
CA LYS A 190 6.70 41.41 -8.21
C LYS A 190 7.02 40.38 -7.12
N LEU A 191 7.68 40.80 -6.04
CA LEU A 191 7.98 39.95 -4.89
C LEU A 191 6.71 39.49 -4.16
N ALA A 192 5.70 40.35 -4.01
CA ALA A 192 4.43 39.97 -3.39
C ALA A 192 3.64 38.94 -4.20
N LEU A 193 3.75 38.96 -5.54
CA LEU A 193 3.08 38.00 -6.42
C LEU A 193 3.84 36.68 -6.55
N LEU A 194 5.16 36.75 -6.74
CA LEU A 194 5.98 35.59 -7.06
C LEU A 194 6.61 34.96 -5.82
N GLY A 195 6.89 35.74 -4.79
CA GLY A 195 7.53 35.26 -3.56
C GLY A 195 6.73 34.16 -2.86
N PRO A 196 5.44 34.39 -2.53
CA PRO A 196 4.60 33.34 -1.94
C PRO A 196 4.44 32.11 -2.85
N LEU A 197 4.37 32.32 -4.16
CA LEU A 197 4.23 31.24 -5.15
C LEU A 197 5.47 30.34 -5.18
N PHE A 198 6.66 30.91 -5.36
CA PHE A 198 7.92 30.15 -5.33
C PHE A 198 8.21 29.57 -3.95
N GLY A 199 7.81 30.28 -2.88
CA GLY A 199 7.83 29.75 -1.52
C GLY A 199 6.99 28.47 -1.41
N ALA A 200 5.73 28.52 -1.83
CA ALA A 200 4.85 27.36 -1.84
C ALA A 200 5.40 26.22 -2.70
N HIS A 201 5.87 26.48 -3.93
CA HIS A 201 6.46 25.46 -4.79
C HIS A 201 7.70 24.82 -4.17
N THR A 202 8.53 25.61 -3.47
CA THR A 202 9.67 25.08 -2.71
C THR A 202 9.21 24.15 -1.60
N LEU A 203 8.21 24.56 -0.81
CA LEU A 203 7.61 23.72 0.22
C LEU A 203 7.00 22.43 -0.36
N GLU A 204 6.35 22.51 -1.51
CA GLU A 204 5.80 21.35 -2.22
C GLU A 204 6.90 20.36 -2.63
N ILE A 205 8.08 20.84 -3.04
CA ILE A 205 9.22 19.96 -3.33
C ILE A 205 9.63 19.18 -2.07
N PHE A 206 9.73 19.86 -0.93
CA PHE A 206 10.15 19.23 0.32
C PHE A 206 9.10 18.28 0.91
N PHE A 207 7.85 18.72 0.99
CA PHE A 207 6.80 18.00 1.71
C PHE A 207 5.98 17.06 0.84
N SER A 208 5.92 17.28 -0.48
CA SER A 208 5.13 16.45 -1.40
C SER A 208 6.02 15.66 -2.35
N LEU A 209 6.87 16.33 -3.13
CA LEU A 209 7.64 15.65 -4.17
C LEU A 209 8.69 14.69 -3.61
N ASN A 210 9.53 15.13 -2.67
CA ASN A 210 10.61 14.31 -2.12
C ASN A 210 10.11 13.00 -1.47
N PRO A 211 9.04 13.01 -0.66
CA PRO A 211 8.43 11.77 -0.18
C PRO A 211 7.92 10.87 -1.31
N LEU A 212 7.30 11.42 -2.36
CA LEU A 212 6.81 10.63 -3.49
C LEU A 212 7.94 10.02 -4.34
N LEU A 213 9.04 10.76 -4.54
CA LEU A 213 10.23 10.25 -5.23
C LEU A 213 10.85 9.05 -4.50
N LYS A 214 10.80 9.05 -3.17
CA LYS A 214 11.22 7.90 -2.34
C LYS A 214 10.21 6.77 -2.43
N ARG A 215 8.92 7.06 -2.23
CA ARG A 215 7.85 6.06 -2.25
C ARG A 215 7.87 5.21 -3.51
N TYR A 216 8.00 5.84 -4.69
CA TYR A 216 8.00 5.17 -5.99
C TYR A 216 9.40 4.89 -6.56
N ASN A 217 10.40 4.77 -5.67
CA ASN A 217 11.78 4.39 -5.99
C ASN A 217 12.34 5.07 -7.26
N VAL A 218 12.20 6.40 -7.38
CA VAL A 218 12.69 7.15 -8.55
C VAL A 218 14.20 7.31 -8.44
N GLN A 219 14.97 6.38 -9.01
CA GLN A 219 16.43 6.38 -8.89
C GLN A 219 17.11 7.21 -9.99
N ASN A 220 16.48 7.36 -11.16
CA ASN A 220 17.06 8.12 -12.27
C ASN A 220 17.29 9.60 -11.89
N PRO A 221 18.55 10.09 -11.84
CA PRO A 221 18.86 11.45 -11.42
C PRO A 221 18.25 12.51 -12.36
N THR A 222 18.16 12.21 -13.65
CA THR A 222 17.54 13.10 -14.65
C THR A 222 16.05 13.22 -14.40
N ALA A 223 15.36 12.11 -14.10
CA ALA A 223 13.94 12.14 -13.80
C ALA A 223 13.65 12.92 -12.52
N ARG A 224 14.44 12.70 -11.46
CA ARG A 224 14.34 13.47 -10.21
C ARG A 224 14.56 14.97 -10.44
N ALA A 225 15.59 15.33 -11.21
CA ALA A 225 15.88 16.72 -11.54
C ALA A 225 14.73 17.37 -12.31
N LEU A 226 14.20 16.68 -13.32
CA LEU A 226 13.08 17.17 -14.12
C LEU A 226 11.81 17.35 -13.29
N TYR A 227 11.44 16.37 -12.43
CA TYR A 227 10.30 16.53 -11.54
C TYR A 227 10.47 17.72 -10.59
N THR A 228 11.66 17.91 -10.02
CA THR A 228 11.95 19.04 -9.12
C THR A 228 11.86 20.38 -9.85
N VAL A 229 12.48 20.51 -11.02
CA VAL A 229 12.44 21.73 -11.84
C VAL A 229 11.00 22.04 -12.26
N LEU A 230 10.28 21.03 -12.75
CA LEU A 230 8.89 21.21 -13.16
C LEU A 230 8.00 21.58 -11.97
N THR A 231 8.17 21.00 -10.79
CA THR A 231 7.41 21.42 -9.59
C THR A 231 7.78 22.83 -9.15
N PHE A 232 9.03 23.27 -9.29
CA PHE A 232 9.42 24.63 -8.94
C PHE A 232 8.69 25.70 -9.77
N PHE A 233 8.45 25.44 -11.06
CA PHE A 233 7.74 26.38 -11.94
C PHE A 233 6.23 26.11 -12.01
N GLY A 234 5.84 24.85 -12.08
CA GLY A 234 4.47 24.40 -12.29
C GLY A 234 3.67 24.16 -11.01
N GLY A 235 4.34 23.90 -9.89
CA GLY A 235 3.70 23.61 -8.60
C GLY A 235 2.95 22.29 -8.57
N PHE A 236 1.77 22.33 -7.93
CA PHE A 236 0.97 21.15 -7.59
C PHE A 236 0.63 20.18 -8.73
N PRO A 237 0.39 20.60 -9.99
CA PRO A 237 0.04 19.68 -11.07
C PRO A 237 1.13 18.64 -11.37
N ILE A 238 2.39 18.94 -11.05
CA ILE A 238 3.52 18.07 -11.38
C ILE A 238 3.64 16.90 -10.40
N TRP A 239 3.70 17.17 -9.09
CA TRP A 239 3.85 16.10 -8.11
C TRP A 239 2.56 15.28 -7.97
N THR A 240 1.38 15.88 -8.22
CA THR A 240 0.11 15.15 -8.29
C THR A 240 0.06 14.18 -9.47
N ALA A 241 0.62 14.55 -10.62
CA ALA A 241 0.76 13.64 -11.76
C ALA A 241 1.70 12.46 -11.46
N LEU A 242 2.82 12.70 -10.76
CA LEU A 242 3.69 11.62 -10.27
C LEU A 242 2.94 10.69 -9.31
N LYS A 243 2.19 11.26 -8.35
CA LYS A 243 1.37 10.49 -7.41
C LYS A 243 0.36 9.59 -8.12
N ALA A 244 -0.44 10.15 -9.02
CA ALA A 244 -1.46 9.41 -9.76
C ALA A 244 -0.85 8.29 -10.63
N ARG A 245 0.33 8.54 -11.20
CA ARG A 245 1.08 7.53 -11.96
C ARG A 245 1.56 6.39 -11.06
N GLY A 246 2.15 6.72 -9.91
CA GLY A 246 2.63 5.72 -8.95
C GLY A 246 1.50 4.84 -8.43
N GLU A 247 0.37 5.43 -8.02
CA GLU A 247 -0.84 4.70 -7.61
C GLU A 247 -1.33 3.74 -8.70
N LYS A 248 -1.29 4.16 -9.98
CA LYS A 248 -1.70 3.31 -11.11
C LYS A 248 -0.74 2.14 -11.34
N LEU A 249 0.55 2.31 -11.08
CA LEU A 249 1.54 1.24 -11.19
C LEU A 249 1.46 0.28 -10.00
N GLU A 250 1.26 0.80 -8.79
CA GLU A 250 1.02 0.01 -7.56
C GLU A 250 -0.20 -0.90 -7.78
N HIS A 251 -1.26 -0.35 -8.36
CA HIS A 251 -2.46 -1.09 -8.73
C HIS A 251 -2.15 -2.28 -9.66
N LYS A 252 -1.40 -2.04 -10.74
CA LYS A 252 -1.04 -3.12 -11.68
C LYS A 252 -0.20 -4.21 -11.03
N LEU A 253 0.68 -3.85 -10.10
CA LEU A 253 1.50 -4.80 -9.37
C LEU A 253 0.63 -5.69 -8.46
N ASN A 254 -0.33 -5.07 -7.76
CA ASN A 254 -1.20 -5.73 -6.79
C ASN A 254 -2.26 -6.65 -7.44
N GLU A 255 -2.54 -6.47 -8.73
CA GLU A 255 -3.45 -7.31 -9.53
C GLU A 255 -2.76 -8.49 -10.25
N GLY A 256 -1.45 -8.65 -10.10
CA GLY A 256 -0.68 -9.68 -10.79
C GLY A 256 -0.93 -11.11 -10.27
N PRO A 257 -0.65 -12.15 -11.08
CA PRO A 257 -0.84 -13.57 -10.72
C PRO A 257 0.09 -14.07 -9.62
N LYS A 258 0.89 -13.20 -9.01
CA LYS A 258 1.76 -13.53 -7.86
C LYS A 258 1.19 -13.04 -6.53
N THR A 259 0.04 -12.36 -6.52
CA THR A 259 -0.50 -11.74 -5.31
C THR A 259 -1.67 -12.53 -4.72
N VAL A 260 -1.87 -12.40 -3.40
CA VAL A 260 -3.01 -12.98 -2.70
C VAL A 260 -4.34 -12.39 -3.21
N PHE A 261 -4.34 -11.12 -3.64
CA PHE A 261 -5.51 -10.45 -4.21
C PHE A 261 -5.99 -11.10 -5.52
N PHE A 262 -5.09 -11.72 -6.29
CA PHE A 262 -5.44 -12.54 -7.45
C PHE A 262 -5.89 -13.95 -7.05
N TRP A 263 -5.10 -14.66 -6.24
CA TRP A 263 -5.38 -16.07 -5.92
C TRP A 263 -6.56 -16.30 -4.97
N ALA A 264 -6.81 -15.39 -4.01
CA ALA A 264 -7.90 -15.56 -3.05
C ALA A 264 -9.29 -15.61 -3.73
N PRO A 265 -9.64 -14.71 -4.68
CA PRO A 265 -10.85 -14.88 -5.49
C PRO A 265 -10.84 -16.17 -6.32
N VAL A 266 -9.71 -16.56 -6.91
CA VAL A 266 -9.57 -17.82 -7.69
C VAL A 266 -9.92 -19.04 -6.84
N PHE A 267 -9.39 -19.14 -5.61
CA PHE A 267 -9.74 -20.23 -4.70
C PHE A 267 -11.21 -20.18 -4.26
N LYS A 268 -11.78 -18.99 -4.06
CA LYS A 268 -13.19 -18.84 -3.69
C LYS A 268 -14.15 -19.31 -4.79
N TRP A 269 -13.75 -19.33 -6.06
CA TRP A 269 -14.56 -19.94 -7.13
C TRP A 269 -14.85 -21.43 -6.88
N GLY A 270 -14.03 -22.13 -6.07
CA GLY A 270 -14.35 -23.48 -5.61
C GLY A 270 -15.69 -23.57 -4.85
N LEU A 271 -16.06 -22.53 -4.10
CA LEU A 271 -17.36 -22.45 -3.42
C LEU A 271 -18.51 -22.34 -4.41
N VAL A 272 -18.32 -21.61 -5.51
CA VAL A 272 -19.32 -21.49 -6.57
C VAL A 272 -19.52 -22.84 -7.27
N VAL A 273 -18.43 -23.53 -7.62
CA VAL A 273 -18.50 -24.87 -8.23
C VAL A 273 -19.20 -25.87 -7.30
N ALA A 274 -18.88 -25.84 -6.00
CA ALA A 274 -19.56 -26.66 -5.00
C ALA A 274 -21.06 -26.33 -4.90
N GLY A 275 -21.42 -25.04 -4.88
CA GLY A 275 -22.81 -24.57 -4.87
C GLY A 275 -23.58 -25.00 -6.11
N LEU A 276 -22.99 -24.87 -7.30
CA LEU A 276 -23.59 -25.36 -8.56
C LEU A 276 -23.82 -26.86 -8.54
N LYS A 277 -22.88 -27.65 -8.02
CA LYS A 277 -23.06 -29.09 -7.85
C LYS A 277 -24.19 -29.40 -6.87
N ASP A 278 -24.31 -28.64 -5.79
CA ASP A 278 -25.36 -28.82 -4.78
C ASP A 278 -26.77 -28.51 -5.32
N LEU A 279 -26.90 -27.76 -6.42
CA LEU A 279 -28.19 -27.58 -7.13
C LEU A 279 -28.76 -28.90 -7.67
N SER A 280 -27.95 -29.94 -7.87
CA SER A 280 -28.44 -31.27 -8.25
C SER A 280 -28.95 -32.08 -7.04
N ARG A 281 -28.67 -31.62 -5.81
CA ARG A 281 -29.05 -32.32 -4.59
C ARG A 281 -30.58 -32.30 -4.43
N PRO A 282 -31.19 -33.40 -3.95
CA PRO A 282 -32.63 -33.44 -3.75
C PRO A 282 -33.12 -32.40 -2.74
N ALA A 283 -34.29 -31.81 -3.00
CA ALA A 283 -34.81 -30.67 -2.24
C ALA A 283 -35.08 -30.97 -0.75
N ASP A 284 -35.43 -32.21 -0.42
CA ASP A 284 -35.62 -32.70 0.95
C ASP A 284 -34.32 -32.87 1.74
N LYS A 285 -33.16 -32.86 1.06
CA LYS A 285 -31.82 -32.99 1.67
C LYS A 285 -31.08 -31.64 1.76
N ILE A 286 -31.72 -30.54 1.39
CA ILE A 286 -31.15 -29.19 1.42
C ILE A 286 -31.27 -28.62 2.85
N SER A 287 -30.14 -28.23 3.45
CA SER A 287 -30.12 -27.56 4.76
C SER A 287 -30.50 -26.09 4.60
N ILE A 288 -31.68 -25.70 5.13
CA ILE A 288 -32.18 -24.32 5.08
C ILE A 288 -31.26 -23.35 5.84
N PRO A 289 -30.85 -23.60 7.11
CA PRO A 289 -30.00 -22.66 7.84
C PRO A 289 -28.64 -22.42 7.17
N GLN A 290 -28.05 -23.46 6.59
CA GLN A 290 -26.77 -23.37 5.89
C GLN A 290 -26.89 -22.55 4.60
N ASN A 291 -27.90 -22.83 3.77
CA ASN A 291 -28.12 -22.09 2.53
C ASN A 291 -28.54 -20.64 2.80
N LEU A 292 -29.25 -20.38 3.90
CA LEU A 292 -29.59 -19.02 4.34
C LEU A 292 -28.33 -18.23 4.74
N ALA A 293 -27.44 -18.84 5.54
CA ALA A 293 -26.17 -18.22 5.90
C ALA A 293 -25.29 -17.92 4.68
N LEU A 294 -25.18 -18.88 3.74
CA LEU A 294 -24.42 -18.70 2.49
C LEU A 294 -25.03 -17.63 1.58
N THR A 295 -26.36 -17.55 1.52
CA THR A 295 -27.05 -16.52 0.75
C THR A 295 -26.79 -15.13 1.35
N ALA A 296 -27.00 -14.99 2.66
CA ALA A 296 -26.84 -13.72 3.37
C ALA A 296 -25.40 -13.21 3.28
N THR A 297 -24.42 -14.08 3.52
CA THR A 297 -23.00 -13.70 3.42
C THR A 297 -22.65 -13.28 1.99
N GLY A 298 -23.07 -14.06 0.97
CA GLY A 298 -22.84 -13.71 -0.43
C GLY A 298 -23.37 -12.32 -0.78
N LEU A 299 -24.62 -12.02 -0.43
CA LEU A 299 -25.22 -10.71 -0.72
C LEU A 299 -24.55 -9.54 0.01
N ILE A 300 -24.20 -9.71 1.29
CA ILE A 300 -23.54 -8.66 2.09
C ILE A 300 -22.16 -8.34 1.51
N TRP A 301 -21.36 -9.36 1.21
CA TRP A 301 -19.98 -9.19 0.75
C TRP A 301 -19.87 -8.65 -0.68
N VAL A 302 -20.92 -8.77 -1.51
CA VAL A 302 -20.96 -8.08 -2.82
C VAL A 302 -20.79 -6.58 -2.63
N ARG A 303 -21.54 -5.95 -1.72
CA ARG A 303 -21.43 -4.51 -1.45
C ARG A 303 -20.02 -4.14 -0.98
N TYR A 304 -19.48 -4.87 -0.01
CA TYR A 304 -18.15 -4.57 0.53
C TYR A 304 -17.03 -4.72 -0.51
N SER A 305 -17.19 -5.61 -1.49
CA SER A 305 -16.23 -5.75 -2.60
C SER A 305 -16.10 -4.50 -3.48
N PHE A 306 -17.11 -3.62 -3.48
CA PHE A 306 -17.09 -2.32 -4.16
C PHE A 306 -16.68 -1.14 -3.27
N VAL A 307 -16.61 -1.33 -1.95
CA VAL A 307 -16.18 -0.30 -0.98
C VAL A 307 -14.67 -0.35 -0.74
N ILE A 308 -14.06 -1.53 -0.91
CA ILE A 308 -12.62 -1.70 -0.81
C ILE A 308 -11.94 -0.94 -1.96
N THR A 309 -10.86 -0.23 -1.64
CA THR A 309 -10.03 0.48 -2.62
C THR A 309 -8.68 -0.22 -2.75
N PRO A 310 -8.31 -0.71 -3.95
CA PRO A 310 -9.10 -0.69 -5.19
C PRO A 310 -10.26 -1.71 -5.20
N VAL A 311 -11.25 -1.45 -6.06
CA VAL A 311 -12.46 -2.28 -6.21
C VAL A 311 -12.11 -3.67 -6.76
N ASN A 312 -12.58 -4.74 -6.10
CA ASN A 312 -12.30 -6.12 -6.52
C ASN A 312 -13.53 -6.79 -7.17
N TYR A 313 -13.59 -6.71 -8.50
CA TYR A 313 -14.71 -7.25 -9.28
C TYR A 313 -14.81 -8.79 -9.23
N SER A 314 -13.69 -9.52 -9.19
CA SER A 314 -13.73 -10.98 -9.10
C SER A 314 -14.28 -11.44 -7.75
N LEU A 315 -13.93 -10.75 -6.67
CA LEU A 315 -14.47 -11.02 -5.34
C LEU A 315 -15.96 -10.69 -5.28
N ALA A 316 -16.39 -9.59 -5.92
CA ALA A 316 -17.81 -9.25 -6.05
C ALA A 316 -18.57 -10.34 -6.82
N ALA A 317 -18.04 -10.82 -7.95
CA ALA A 317 -18.65 -11.86 -8.76
C ALA A 317 -18.84 -13.18 -7.98
N VAL A 318 -17.80 -13.65 -7.30
CA VAL A 318 -17.89 -14.91 -6.52
C VAL A 318 -18.96 -14.82 -5.44
N ASN A 319 -19.00 -13.73 -4.67
CA ASN A 319 -20.01 -13.55 -3.64
C ASN A 319 -21.43 -13.44 -4.22
N ALA A 320 -21.58 -12.82 -5.39
CA ALA A 320 -22.87 -12.77 -6.10
C ALA A 320 -23.34 -14.17 -6.54
N PHE A 321 -22.44 -15.00 -7.09
CA PHE A 321 -22.76 -16.38 -7.48
C PHE A 321 -23.08 -17.28 -6.28
N VAL A 322 -22.35 -17.14 -5.16
CA VAL A 322 -22.67 -17.83 -3.91
C VAL A 322 -24.06 -17.43 -3.41
N GLY A 323 -24.38 -16.12 -3.43
CA GLY A 323 -25.71 -15.62 -3.11
C GLY A 323 -26.80 -16.21 -4.01
N ALA A 324 -26.59 -16.18 -5.33
CA ALA A 324 -27.57 -16.65 -6.32
C ALA A 324 -27.82 -18.16 -6.23
N THR A 325 -26.77 -18.98 -6.09
CA THR A 325 -26.91 -20.43 -5.92
C THR A 325 -27.61 -20.77 -4.60
N GLY A 326 -27.31 -20.04 -3.52
CA GLY A 326 -28.02 -20.15 -2.25
C GLY A 326 -29.51 -19.82 -2.36
N ILE A 327 -29.88 -18.74 -3.07
CA ILE A 327 -31.28 -18.39 -3.35
C ILE A 327 -31.98 -19.53 -4.09
N ALA A 328 -31.38 -20.06 -5.16
CA ALA A 328 -31.96 -21.16 -5.93
C ALA A 328 -32.18 -22.43 -5.07
N SER A 329 -31.21 -22.79 -4.23
CA SER A 329 -31.34 -23.90 -3.27
C SER A 329 -32.44 -23.66 -2.24
N LEU A 330 -32.54 -22.44 -1.70
CA LEU A 330 -33.61 -22.05 -0.77
C LEU A 330 -34.98 -22.12 -1.42
N SER A 331 -35.15 -21.57 -2.62
CA SER A 331 -36.41 -21.64 -3.36
C SER A 331 -36.90 -23.08 -3.54
N ARG A 332 -35.98 -24.01 -3.88
CA ARG A 332 -36.28 -25.44 -4.00
C ARG A 332 -36.65 -26.08 -2.65
N ALA A 333 -35.91 -25.75 -1.59
CA ALA A 333 -36.20 -26.27 -0.25
C ALA A 333 -37.56 -25.77 0.28
N PHE A 334 -37.90 -24.49 0.05
CA PHE A 334 -39.19 -23.94 0.41
C PHE A 334 -40.32 -24.55 -0.41
N ALA A 335 -40.16 -24.66 -1.74
CA ALA A 335 -41.15 -25.33 -2.60
C ALA A 335 -41.45 -26.76 -2.13
N TRP A 336 -40.40 -27.52 -1.75
CA TRP A 336 -40.57 -28.84 -1.14
C TRP A 336 -41.36 -28.80 0.17
N LYS A 337 -41.06 -27.84 1.05
CA LYS A 337 -41.72 -27.70 2.36
C LYS A 337 -43.22 -27.36 2.25
N TYR A 338 -43.63 -26.68 1.17
CA TYR A 338 -45.03 -26.34 0.91
C TYR A 338 -45.82 -27.43 0.18
N MET A 339 -45.17 -28.50 -0.31
CA MET A 339 -45.88 -29.66 -0.87
C MET A 339 -46.65 -30.42 0.21
N THR A 340 -47.77 -31.01 -0.17
CA THR A 340 -48.53 -31.88 0.73
C THR A 340 -47.73 -33.13 1.12
N PRO A 341 -48.00 -33.75 2.28
CA PRO A 341 -47.30 -34.99 2.67
C PRO A 341 -47.42 -36.11 1.63
N GLU A 342 -48.57 -36.22 0.95
CA GLU A 342 -48.80 -37.22 -0.10
C GLU A 342 -47.90 -37.00 -1.32
N GLU A 343 -47.79 -35.75 -1.79
CA GLU A 343 -46.89 -35.38 -2.89
C GLU A 343 -45.42 -35.64 -2.54
N GLN A 344 -45.00 -35.29 -1.32
CA GLN A 344 -43.65 -35.55 -0.85
C GLN A 344 -43.34 -37.06 -0.81
N MET A 345 -44.29 -37.87 -0.36
CA MET A 345 -44.16 -39.33 -0.34
C MET A 345 -44.05 -39.91 -1.74
N LYS A 346 -44.87 -39.42 -2.69
CA LYS A 346 -44.81 -39.83 -4.10
C LYS A 346 -43.44 -39.54 -4.71
N VAL A 347 -42.93 -38.31 -4.55
CA VAL A 347 -41.61 -37.93 -5.10
C VAL A 347 -40.47 -38.75 -4.46
N ARG A 348 -40.55 -39.05 -3.15
CA ARG A 348 -39.58 -39.92 -2.48
C ARG A 348 -39.63 -41.35 -3.01
N ALA A 349 -40.82 -41.89 -3.23
CA ALA A 349 -41.01 -43.24 -3.75
C ALA A 349 -40.50 -43.37 -5.20
N GLU A 350 -40.86 -42.41 -6.06
CA GLU A 350 -40.36 -42.34 -7.45
C GLU A 350 -38.83 -42.27 -7.50
N ARG A 351 -38.22 -41.44 -6.63
CA ARG A 351 -36.76 -41.36 -6.53
C ARG A 351 -36.13 -42.67 -6.06
N ALA A 352 -36.68 -43.30 -5.01
CA ALA A 352 -36.16 -44.56 -4.50
C ALA A 352 -36.21 -45.68 -5.55
N ALA A 353 -37.31 -45.74 -6.32
CA ALA A 353 -37.45 -46.66 -7.45
C ALA A 353 -36.38 -46.40 -8.53
N GLN A 354 -36.13 -45.13 -8.86
CA GLN A 354 -35.11 -44.76 -9.84
C GLN A 354 -33.68 -45.06 -9.34
N GLU A 355 -33.37 -44.81 -8.07
CA GLU A 355 -32.08 -45.15 -7.46
C GLU A 355 -31.83 -46.67 -7.48
N ALA A 356 -32.85 -47.48 -7.14
CA ALA A 356 -32.78 -48.93 -7.21
C ALA A 356 -32.56 -49.44 -8.64
N LYS A 357 -33.24 -48.84 -9.63
CA LYS A 357 -33.06 -49.16 -11.06
C LYS A 357 -31.62 -48.86 -11.53
N ASN A 358 -31.09 -47.69 -11.18
CA ASN A 358 -29.73 -47.30 -11.54
C ASN A 358 -28.68 -48.21 -10.88
N ALA A 359 -28.89 -48.62 -9.62
CA ALA A 359 -28.01 -49.55 -8.93
C ALA A 359 -28.00 -50.94 -9.57
N ALA A 360 -29.17 -51.46 -9.96
CA ALA A 360 -29.30 -52.72 -10.68
C ALA A 360 -28.59 -52.68 -12.04
N LEU A 361 -28.70 -51.57 -12.77
CA LEU A 361 -27.99 -51.37 -14.04
C LEU A 361 -26.48 -51.42 -13.85
N LYS A 362 -25.96 -50.70 -12.84
CA LYS A 362 -24.53 -50.67 -12.54
C LYS A 362 -23.99 -52.05 -12.16
N LEU A 363 -24.74 -52.84 -11.39
CA LEU A 363 -24.36 -54.22 -11.03
C LEU A 363 -24.35 -55.13 -12.26
N LYS A 364 -25.32 -54.96 -13.17
CA LYS A 364 -25.35 -55.68 -14.44
C LYS A 364 -24.12 -55.36 -15.28
N ASP A 365 -23.77 -54.09 -15.42
CA ASP A 365 -22.60 -53.66 -16.20
C ASP A 365 -21.30 -54.21 -15.59
N GLN A 366 -21.16 -54.15 -14.26
CA GLN A 366 -20.02 -54.74 -13.55
C GLN A 366 -19.92 -56.26 -13.72
N ALA A 367 -21.06 -56.96 -13.75
CA ALA A 367 -21.09 -58.40 -13.98
C ALA A 367 -20.69 -58.73 -15.43
N VAL A 368 -21.15 -57.94 -16.41
CA VAL A 368 -20.77 -58.08 -17.83
C VAL A 368 -19.28 -57.84 -18.02
N ASP A 369 -18.72 -56.81 -17.39
CA ASP A 369 -17.28 -56.51 -17.49
C ASP A 369 -16.42 -57.60 -16.87
N LYS A 370 -16.86 -58.21 -15.76
CA LYS A 370 -16.18 -59.37 -15.14
C LYS A 370 -16.27 -60.67 -15.94
N ILE A 371 -17.29 -60.83 -16.79
CA ILE A 371 -17.41 -62.00 -17.68
C ILE A 371 -16.52 -61.82 -18.93
N LYS A 372 -16.20 -60.57 -19.30
CA LYS A 372 -15.37 -60.24 -20.47
C LYS A 372 -13.87 -60.17 -20.16
N ALA A 373 -13.50 -59.96 -18.90
CA ALA A 373 -12.13 -60.05 -18.40
C ALA A 373 -11.78 -61.50 -18.04
#